data_AF-A0A239KMA7-F1
#
_entry.id   AF-A0A239KMA7-F1
#
_cell.length_a   1.000
_cell.length_b   1.000
_cell.length_c   1.000
_cell.angle_alpha   90.00
_cell.angle_beta   90.00
_cell.angle_gamma   90.00
#
_symmetry.space_group_name_H-M   'P 1'
#
loop_
_entity.id
_entity.type
_entity.pdbx_description
1 polymer ?
#
loop_
_entity_poly.entity_id
_entity_poly.type
_entity_poly.pdbx_seq_one_letter_code
_entity_poly.pdbx_strand_id
1 'polypeptide(L)'
;MNRMYLAFAFLVTFTSANGAPATDSIIGTHKAEMGKPGNTVEISLVCEEETKCTLASVLKSGDRVLTDRQDLNKVRNVENLQFASNALKYAIDHQNQTPRSPDAIEAMNQLRPILSANPSVHNCWDLNYPTAEYMLACSLSGVPADAPSIYLFGTLLANCNDVFCRYIIVPMSRTK
;
A
#
# COMPACT_ATOMS: atom_id res chain seq x y z
N MET A 1 -18.81 -64.01 7.98
CA MET A 1 -17.68 -63.09 8.22
C MET A 1 -18.07 -61.71 7.67
N ASN A 2 -18.51 -60.81 8.55
CA ASN A 2 -18.97 -59.46 8.18
C ASN A 2 -17.78 -58.52 8.03
N ARG A 3 -17.66 -57.85 6.87
CA ARG A 3 -16.74 -56.73 6.65
C ARG A 3 -17.44 -55.43 7.02
N MET A 4 -17.01 -54.82 8.11
CA MET A 4 -17.45 -53.50 8.57
C MET A 4 -16.55 -52.44 7.91
N TYR A 5 -17.11 -51.61 7.02
CA TYR A 5 -16.43 -50.47 6.43
C TYR A 5 -16.55 -49.27 7.38
N LEU A 6 -15.43 -48.82 7.96
CA LEU A 6 -15.34 -47.55 8.65
C LEU A 6 -14.98 -46.46 7.63
N ALA A 7 -15.96 -45.62 7.30
CA ALA A 7 -15.74 -44.39 6.55
C ALA A 7 -15.24 -43.30 7.52
N PHE A 8 -13.98 -42.89 7.37
CA PHE A 8 -13.43 -41.71 8.02
C PHE A 8 -13.85 -40.48 7.20
N ALA A 9 -14.84 -39.73 7.69
CA ALA A 9 -15.18 -38.42 7.16
C ALA A 9 -14.19 -37.38 7.71
N PHE A 10 -13.26 -36.93 6.88
CA PHE A 10 -12.42 -35.76 7.16
C PHE A 10 -13.28 -34.49 7.00
N LEU A 11 -13.70 -33.89 8.11
CA LEU A 11 -14.24 -32.53 8.12
C LEU A 11 -13.07 -31.55 7.95
N VAL A 12 -12.91 -31.02 6.73
CA VAL A 12 -12.03 -29.87 6.46
C VAL A 12 -12.81 -28.62 6.85
N THR A 13 -12.54 -28.05 8.02
CA THR A 13 -13.03 -26.73 8.40
C THR A 13 -12.22 -25.69 7.63
N PHE A 14 -12.82 -25.09 6.60
CA PHE A 14 -12.29 -23.89 5.96
C PHE A 14 -12.43 -22.72 6.94
N THR A 15 -11.36 -22.40 7.66
CA THR A 15 -11.26 -21.11 8.33
C THR A 15 -11.12 -20.04 7.24
N SER A 16 -12.19 -19.30 6.99
CA SER A 16 -12.12 -18.06 6.22
C SER A 16 -11.06 -17.18 6.87
N ALA A 17 -9.98 -16.90 6.14
CA ALA A 17 -9.02 -15.89 6.55
C ALA A 17 -9.77 -14.54 6.56
N ASN A 18 -10.22 -14.11 7.74
CA ASN A 18 -10.81 -12.79 7.91
C ASN A 18 -9.70 -11.76 7.67
N GLY A 19 -9.82 -11.01 6.57
CA GLY A 19 -8.92 -9.90 6.25
C GLY A 19 -8.99 -8.78 7.29
N ALA A 20 -7.99 -7.90 7.27
CA ALA A 20 -8.01 -6.72 8.13
C ALA A 20 -9.21 -5.83 7.74
N PRO A 21 -9.94 -5.25 8.71
CA PRO A 21 -10.92 -4.23 8.40
C PRO A 21 -10.22 -3.02 7.79
N ALA A 22 -10.79 -2.50 6.70
CA ALA A 22 -10.33 -1.24 6.12
C ALA A 22 -10.48 -0.11 7.15
N THR A 23 -9.53 0.83 7.18
CA THR A 23 -9.66 2.03 8.03
C THR A 23 -10.51 3.10 7.36
N ASP A 24 -11.43 3.67 8.13
CA ASP A 24 -12.24 4.83 7.72
C ASP A 24 -11.53 6.16 7.97
N SER A 25 -10.40 6.15 8.69
CA SER A 25 -9.64 7.36 9.02
C SER A 25 -8.15 7.24 8.69
N ILE A 26 -7.57 8.35 8.25
CA ILE A 26 -6.13 8.52 7.97
C ILE A 26 -5.33 8.89 9.22
N ILE A 27 -5.99 9.29 10.31
CA ILE A 27 -5.33 9.80 11.53
C ILE A 27 -4.35 8.77 12.11
N GLY A 28 -3.14 9.24 12.41
CA GLY A 28 -2.06 8.45 12.97
C GLY A 28 -0.75 8.60 12.20
N THR A 29 0.24 7.80 12.60
CA THR A 29 1.57 7.75 11.99
C THR A 29 1.69 6.49 11.14
N HIS A 30 1.88 6.67 9.84
CA HIS A 30 2.07 5.60 8.87
C HIS A 30 3.47 5.70 8.29
N LYS A 31 4.16 4.57 8.14
CA LYS A 31 5.54 4.53 7.63
C LYS A 31 5.73 3.47 6.57
N ALA A 32 6.52 3.79 5.57
CA ALA A 32 7.08 2.84 4.62
C ALA A 32 8.61 2.91 4.65
N GLU A 33 9.25 1.76 4.59
CA GLU A 33 10.70 1.66 4.46
C GLU A 33 11.01 0.79 3.23
N MET A 34 11.85 1.32 2.36
CA MET A 34 12.25 0.69 1.11
C MET A 34 13.76 0.85 0.89
N GLY A 35 14.33 -0.03 0.07
CA GLY A 35 15.73 0.02 -0.32
C GLY A 35 16.58 -1.08 0.33
N LYS A 36 17.89 -0.93 0.26
CA LYS A 36 18.88 -1.91 0.73
C LYS A 36 19.77 -1.30 1.82
N PRO A 37 20.46 -2.12 2.64
CA PRO A 37 21.42 -1.58 3.60
C PRO A 37 22.42 -0.63 2.93
N GLY A 38 22.51 0.61 3.43
CA GLY A 38 23.34 1.68 2.88
C GLY A 38 22.70 2.53 1.79
N ASN A 39 21.53 2.17 1.26
CA ASN A 39 20.69 3.01 0.40
C ASN A 39 19.20 2.79 0.73
N THR A 40 18.65 3.57 1.66
CA THR A 40 17.29 3.41 2.16
C THR A 40 16.45 4.67 1.99
N VAL A 41 15.16 4.46 1.78
CA VAL A 41 14.13 5.49 1.77
C VAL A 41 13.13 5.16 2.86
N GLU A 42 12.99 6.05 3.83
CA GLU A 42 11.87 6.05 4.77
C GLU A 42 10.87 7.12 4.33
N ILE A 43 9.59 6.78 4.24
CA ILE A 43 8.48 7.71 4.02
C ILE A 43 7.59 7.64 5.25
N SER A 44 7.24 8.79 5.81
CA SER A 44 6.34 8.90 6.95
C SER A 44 5.20 9.86 6.64
N LEU A 45 3.98 9.45 6.96
CA LEU A 45 2.78 10.26 6.87
C LEU A 45 2.18 10.33 8.27
N VAL A 46 2.20 11.53 8.86
CA VAL A 46 1.68 11.80 10.21
C VAL A 46 0.46 12.68 10.09
N CYS A 47 -0.72 12.16 10.40
CA CYS A 47 -1.96 12.92 10.35
C CYS A 47 -2.49 13.12 11.78
N GLU A 48 -2.51 14.37 12.25
CA GLU A 48 -3.10 14.76 13.54
C GLU A 48 -4.62 14.96 13.40
N GLU A 49 -5.04 15.44 12.23
CA GLU A 49 -6.43 15.62 11.81
C GLU A 49 -6.60 15.04 10.40
N GLU A 50 -7.84 14.72 9.99
CA GLU A 50 -8.08 14.18 8.64
C GLU A 50 -7.73 15.16 7.51
N THR A 51 -7.66 16.45 7.83
CA THR A 51 -7.35 17.53 6.88
C THR A 51 -5.92 18.06 7.01
N LYS A 52 -5.17 17.61 8.03
CA LYS A 52 -3.81 18.08 8.34
C LYS A 52 -2.87 16.91 8.57
N CYS A 53 -1.95 16.75 7.63
CA CYS A 53 -0.90 15.76 7.72
C CYS A 53 0.47 16.38 7.52
N THR A 54 1.52 15.70 7.95
CA THR A 54 2.91 15.93 7.58
C THR A 54 3.38 14.73 6.77
N LEU A 55 3.85 14.97 5.55
CA LEU A 55 4.58 13.97 4.79
C LEU A 55 6.07 14.27 4.92
N ALA A 56 6.85 13.30 5.37
CA ALA A 56 8.31 13.43 5.43
C ALA A 56 8.98 12.23 4.80
N SER A 57 10.10 12.46 4.13
CA SER A 57 10.94 11.41 3.58
C SER A 57 12.39 11.57 4.05
N VAL A 58 13.05 10.45 4.31
CA VAL A 58 14.47 10.39 4.67
C VAL A 58 15.13 9.42 3.71
N LEU A 59 15.95 9.94 2.80
CA LEU A 59 16.82 9.17 1.93
C LEU A 59 18.21 9.09 2.55
N LYS A 60 18.69 7.89 2.83
CA LYS A 60 20.06 7.61 3.29
C LYS A 60 20.80 6.92 2.15
N SER A 61 21.93 7.46 1.71
CA SER A 61 22.79 6.88 0.67
C SER A 61 24.26 7.01 1.08
N GLY A 62 24.83 5.93 1.63
CA GLY A 62 26.13 5.95 2.28
C GLY A 62 26.12 6.92 3.47
N ASP A 63 27.08 7.84 3.50
CA ASP A 63 27.15 8.88 4.55
C ASP A 63 26.21 10.07 4.29
N ARG A 64 25.52 10.11 3.15
CA ARG A 64 24.60 11.20 2.81
C ARG A 64 23.21 10.91 3.35
N VAL A 65 22.65 11.88 4.07
CA VAL A 65 21.25 11.87 4.51
C VAL A 65 20.56 13.08 3.91
N LEU A 66 19.51 12.84 3.13
CA LEU A 66 18.62 13.87 2.61
C LEU A 66 17.26 13.70 3.28
N THR A 67 16.73 14.81 3.78
CA THR A 67 15.42 14.85 4.44
C THR A 67 14.54 15.85 3.71
N ASP A 68 13.32 15.45 3.39
CA ASP A 68 12.27 16.34 2.89
C ASP A 68 11.07 16.27 3.84
N ARG A 69 10.42 17.42 4.07
CA ARG A 69 9.24 17.54 4.92
C ARG A 69 8.26 18.52 4.30
N GLN A 70 7.00 18.10 4.24
CA GLN A 70 5.90 18.82 3.65
C GLN A 70 4.72 18.83 4.63
N ASP A 71 4.24 20.02 4.99
CA ASP A 71 3.02 20.16 5.79
C ASP A 71 1.81 20.25 4.84
N LEU A 72 0.92 19.28 4.93
CA LEU A 72 -0.24 19.08 4.07
C LEU A 72 -1.51 19.55 4.80
N ASN A 73 -1.84 20.84 4.65
CA ASN A 73 -2.94 21.49 5.40
C ASN A 73 -4.29 21.52 4.67
N LYS A 74 -4.42 20.78 3.55
CA LYS A 74 -5.61 20.76 2.70
C LYS A 74 -6.05 19.35 2.35
N VAL A 75 -5.64 18.35 3.16
CA VAL A 75 -5.99 16.96 2.91
C VAL A 75 -7.51 16.83 2.85
N ARG A 76 -8.01 16.09 1.87
CA ARG A 76 -9.45 15.96 1.62
C ARG A 76 -9.78 14.56 1.17
N ASN A 77 -10.97 14.11 1.52
CA ASN A 77 -11.49 12.85 1.02
C ASN A 77 -11.68 12.91 -0.50
N VAL A 78 -11.42 11.80 -1.19
CA VAL A 78 -11.62 11.67 -2.63
C VAL A 78 -13.01 11.09 -2.89
N GLU A 79 -13.90 11.89 -3.45
CA GLU A 79 -15.28 11.47 -3.75
C GLU A 79 -15.34 10.42 -4.88
N ASN A 80 -14.47 10.56 -5.89
CA ASN A 80 -14.43 9.66 -7.04
C ASN A 80 -13.18 8.77 -7.01
N LEU A 81 -13.37 7.52 -6.58
CA LEU A 81 -12.29 6.54 -6.45
C LEU A 81 -11.90 5.84 -7.76
N GLN A 82 -12.46 6.24 -8.91
CA GLN A 82 -12.25 5.54 -10.19
C GLN A 82 -10.77 5.47 -10.59
N PHE A 83 -10.00 6.54 -10.42
CA PHE A 83 -8.58 6.55 -10.78
C PHE A 83 -7.74 5.66 -9.88
N ALA A 84 -7.94 5.74 -8.56
CA ALA A 84 -7.27 4.87 -7.59
C ALA A 84 -7.63 3.40 -7.82
N SER A 85 -8.91 3.12 -8.10
CA SER A 85 -9.40 1.77 -8.39
C SER A 85 -8.78 1.19 -9.66
N ASN A 86 -8.68 2.00 -10.73
CA ASN A 86 -8.03 1.60 -11.97
C ASN A 86 -6.53 1.33 -11.78
N ALA A 87 -5.86 2.15 -10.96
CA ALA A 87 -4.45 1.96 -10.63
C ALA A 87 -4.23 0.65 -9.85
N LEU A 88 -5.06 0.39 -8.84
CA LEU A 88 -5.01 -0.86 -8.08
C LEU A 88 -5.29 -2.08 -8.97
N LYS A 89 -6.31 -1.99 -9.84
CA LYS A 89 -6.62 -3.05 -10.80
C LYS A 89 -5.43 -3.34 -11.71
N TYR A 90 -4.81 -2.30 -12.25
CA TYR A 90 -3.61 -2.46 -13.08
C TYR A 90 -2.48 -3.16 -12.31
N ALA A 91 -2.24 -2.76 -11.05
CA ALA A 91 -1.26 -3.39 -10.18
C ALA A 91 -1.53 -4.89 -9.98
N ILE A 92 -2.78 -5.26 -9.71
CA ILE A 92 -3.22 -6.65 -9.54
C ILE A 92 -2.99 -7.44 -10.83
N ASP A 93 -3.40 -6.90 -11.99
CA ASP A 93 -3.28 -7.55 -13.30
C ASP A 93 -1.79 -7.75 -13.70
N HIS A 94 -0.87 -6.94 -13.16
CA HIS A 94 0.56 -6.93 -13.50
C HIS A 94 1.48 -7.38 -12.36
N GLN A 95 0.95 -7.90 -11.25
CA GLN A 95 1.73 -8.22 -10.03
C GLN A 95 2.85 -9.24 -10.24
N ASN A 96 2.73 -10.09 -11.27
CA ASN A 96 3.72 -11.11 -11.63
C ASN A 96 4.85 -10.58 -12.52
N GLN A 97 4.78 -9.32 -12.96
CA GLN A 97 5.84 -8.70 -13.73
C GLN A 97 6.98 -8.28 -12.80
N THR A 98 8.21 -8.32 -13.32
CA THR A 98 9.41 -7.92 -12.58
C THR A 98 9.79 -6.49 -12.97
N PRO A 99 9.80 -5.54 -12.02
CA PRO A 99 10.28 -4.17 -12.26
C PRO A 99 11.75 -4.13 -12.66
N ARG A 100 12.17 -3.11 -13.42
CA ARG A 100 13.58 -2.96 -13.83
C ARG A 100 14.42 -2.23 -12.78
N SER A 101 13.84 -1.23 -12.09
CA SER A 101 14.56 -0.49 -11.06
C SER A 101 14.59 -1.25 -9.73
N PRO A 102 15.71 -1.27 -8.98
CA PRO A 102 15.81 -1.94 -7.69
C PRO A 102 14.74 -1.51 -6.66
N ASP A 103 14.43 -0.22 -6.59
CA ASP A 103 13.46 0.30 -5.63
C ASP A 103 12.04 -0.19 -5.94
N ALA A 104 11.68 -0.23 -7.22
CA ALA A 104 10.40 -0.78 -7.66
C ALA A 104 10.31 -2.30 -7.42
N ILE A 105 11.42 -3.04 -7.55
CA ILE A 105 11.46 -4.47 -7.21
C ILE A 105 11.11 -4.66 -5.74
N GLU A 106 11.71 -3.86 -4.85
CA GLU A 106 11.45 -3.93 -3.42
C GLU A 106 10.00 -3.56 -3.08
N ALA A 107 9.50 -2.45 -3.62
CA ALA A 107 8.11 -2.05 -3.44
C ALA A 107 7.14 -3.15 -3.92
N MET A 108 7.40 -3.77 -5.08
CA MET A 108 6.58 -4.85 -5.60
C MET A 108 6.69 -6.12 -4.74
N ASN A 109 7.85 -6.45 -4.18
CA ASN A 109 8.00 -7.58 -3.26
C ASN A 109 7.12 -7.40 -2.00
N GLN A 110 7.07 -6.19 -1.45
CA GLN A 110 6.21 -5.87 -0.32
C GLN A 110 4.73 -5.85 -0.70
N LEU A 111 4.41 -5.44 -1.93
CA LEU A 111 3.03 -5.27 -2.40
C LEU A 111 2.38 -6.58 -2.87
N ARG A 112 3.12 -7.52 -3.48
CA ARG A 112 2.60 -8.79 -4.03
C ARG A 112 1.74 -9.62 -3.06
N PRO A 113 2.15 -9.85 -1.78
CA PRO A 113 1.31 -10.60 -0.84
C PRO A 113 -0.08 -9.97 -0.68
N ILE A 114 -0.15 -8.64 -0.75
CA ILE A 114 -1.38 -7.86 -0.60
C ILE A 114 -2.22 -7.96 -1.88
N LEU A 115 -1.60 -7.80 -3.06
CA LEU A 115 -2.30 -7.89 -4.35
C LEU A 115 -2.85 -9.30 -4.63
N SER A 116 -2.22 -10.33 -4.09
CA SER A 116 -2.68 -11.71 -4.26
C SER A 116 -4.05 -11.98 -3.60
N ALA A 117 -4.43 -11.17 -2.61
CA ALA A 117 -5.76 -11.19 -2.00
C ALA A 117 -6.84 -10.48 -2.83
N ASN A 118 -6.46 -9.88 -3.97
CA ASN A 118 -7.34 -9.11 -4.86
C ASN A 118 -8.15 -8.01 -4.14
N PRO A 119 -7.47 -7.06 -3.47
CA PRO A 119 -8.13 -6.04 -2.67
C PRO A 119 -8.86 -5.01 -3.53
N SER A 120 -9.74 -4.24 -2.89
CA SER A 120 -10.40 -3.08 -3.49
C SER A 120 -10.11 -1.81 -2.71
N VAL A 121 -10.11 -0.66 -3.39
CA VAL A 121 -10.01 0.65 -2.73
C VAL A 121 -11.28 0.87 -1.90
N HIS A 122 -11.10 1.14 -0.61
CA HIS A 122 -12.19 1.45 0.32
C HIS A 122 -12.40 2.96 0.44
N ASN A 123 -11.32 3.68 0.78
CA ASN A 123 -11.33 5.12 0.94
C ASN A 123 -9.99 5.72 0.48
N CYS A 124 -9.98 6.98 0.04
CA CYS A 124 -8.75 7.70 -0.27
C CYS A 124 -8.81 9.16 0.20
N TRP A 125 -7.64 9.69 0.53
CA TRP A 125 -7.41 11.08 0.87
C TRP A 125 -6.39 11.68 -0.10
N ASP A 126 -6.77 12.78 -0.75
CA ASP A 126 -5.89 13.59 -1.59
C ASP A 126 -4.97 14.40 -0.70
N LEU A 127 -3.67 14.11 -0.77
CA LEU A 127 -2.63 14.80 -0.02
C LEU A 127 -2.32 16.19 -0.61
N ASN A 128 -2.87 16.52 -1.77
CA ASN A 128 -2.67 17.77 -2.51
C ASN A 128 -1.18 18.09 -2.78
N TYR A 129 -0.36 17.06 -3.02
CA TYR A 129 1.09 17.20 -3.19
C TYR A 129 1.60 16.52 -4.48
N PRO A 130 2.43 17.20 -5.30
CA PRO A 130 2.65 18.67 -5.32
C PRO A 130 1.43 19.43 -5.84
N THR A 131 0.48 18.72 -6.45
CA THR A 131 -0.81 19.23 -6.92
C THR A 131 -1.93 18.27 -6.51
N ALA A 132 -3.18 18.72 -6.58
CA ALA A 132 -4.34 17.90 -6.28
C ALA A 132 -4.33 16.57 -7.07
N GLU A 133 -4.75 15.49 -6.41
CA GLU A 133 -4.85 14.12 -6.92
C GLU A 133 -3.52 13.48 -7.38
N TYR A 134 -2.38 14.15 -7.16
CA TYR A 134 -1.07 13.60 -7.51
C TYR A 134 -0.56 12.64 -6.46
N MET A 135 -1.00 12.76 -5.21
CA MET A 135 -0.63 11.81 -4.18
C MET A 135 -1.84 11.51 -3.32
N LEU A 136 -2.20 10.22 -3.24
CA LEU A 136 -3.32 9.75 -2.45
C LEU A 136 -2.79 8.84 -1.34
N ALA A 137 -3.34 8.97 -0.15
CA ALA A 137 -3.30 7.90 0.83
C ALA A 137 -4.61 7.13 0.71
N CYS A 138 -4.57 5.81 0.56
CA CYS A 138 -5.78 5.00 0.40
C CYS A 138 -5.81 3.86 1.40
N SER A 139 -6.99 3.57 1.94
CA SER A 139 -7.25 2.32 2.64
C SER A 139 -7.83 1.30 1.68
N LEU A 140 -7.46 0.03 1.88
CA LEU A 140 -7.92 -1.07 1.05
C LEU A 140 -8.78 -2.01 1.89
N SER A 141 -9.78 -2.62 1.27
CA SER A 141 -10.57 -3.72 1.81
C SER A 141 -10.16 -5.05 1.18
N GLY A 142 -10.38 -6.15 1.89
CA GLY A 142 -10.02 -7.49 1.39
C GLY A 142 -8.51 -7.78 1.45
N VAL A 143 -7.77 -7.05 2.28
CA VAL A 143 -6.34 -7.29 2.52
C VAL A 143 -6.11 -8.27 3.69
N PRO A 144 -4.97 -8.97 3.76
CA PRO A 144 -4.61 -9.83 4.90
C PRO A 144 -4.70 -9.11 6.27
N ALA A 145 -4.89 -9.86 7.35
CA ALA A 145 -5.10 -9.29 8.70
C ALA A 145 -3.91 -8.48 9.24
N ASP A 146 -2.71 -8.81 8.80
CA ASP A 146 -1.43 -8.18 9.12
C ASP A 146 -1.02 -7.11 8.09
N ALA A 147 -1.90 -6.81 7.14
CA ALA A 147 -1.60 -5.86 6.09
C ALA A 147 -1.51 -4.40 6.62
N PRO A 148 -0.74 -3.55 5.92
CA PRO A 148 -0.72 -2.11 6.12
C PRO A 148 -2.11 -1.47 6.16
N SER A 149 -2.29 -0.48 7.03
CA SER A 149 -3.58 0.24 7.15
C SER A 149 -3.80 1.26 6.04
N ILE A 150 -2.72 1.81 5.49
CA ILE A 150 -2.75 2.83 4.44
C ILE A 150 -1.74 2.46 3.36
N TYR A 151 -2.07 2.85 2.13
CA TYR A 151 -1.26 2.65 0.95
C TYR A 151 -1.06 4.01 0.29
N LEU A 152 0.18 4.41 0.06
CA LEU A 152 0.50 5.66 -0.61
C LEU A 152 0.50 5.42 -2.12
N PHE A 153 -0.35 6.14 -2.83
CA PHE A 153 -0.44 6.16 -4.28
C PHE A 153 0.25 7.44 -4.76
N GLY A 154 1.42 7.33 -5.36
CA GLY A 154 2.16 8.46 -5.94
C GLY A 154 2.01 8.53 -7.46
N THR A 155 1.40 9.61 -7.95
CA THR A 155 1.20 9.92 -9.37
C THR A 155 2.23 10.93 -9.82
N LEU A 156 3.30 10.45 -10.46
CA LEU A 156 4.26 11.15 -11.33
C LEU A 156 5.55 10.30 -11.34
N LEU A 157 6.16 10.15 -12.52
CA LEU A 157 7.43 9.44 -12.80
C LEU A 157 7.35 7.93 -13.02
N ALA A 158 6.54 7.47 -13.97
CA ALA A 158 6.81 6.20 -14.65
C ALA A 158 7.11 6.45 -16.12
N ASN A 159 8.37 6.22 -16.53
CA ASN A 159 8.59 5.65 -17.85
C ASN A 159 7.78 4.34 -17.84
N CYS A 160 6.86 4.16 -18.78
CA CYS A 160 5.89 3.06 -18.88
C CYS A 160 6.49 1.63 -18.94
N ASN A 161 7.76 1.47 -18.57
CA ASN A 161 8.60 0.30 -18.77
C ASN A 161 8.87 -0.50 -17.48
N ASP A 162 8.59 0.07 -16.29
CA ASP A 162 9.11 -0.47 -15.02
C ASP A 162 8.03 -0.83 -13.99
N VAL A 163 6.80 -1.11 -14.43
CA VAL A 163 5.72 -1.87 -13.72
C VAL A 163 4.47 -1.11 -13.34
N PHE A 164 4.52 0.20 -13.11
CA PHE A 164 3.31 0.96 -12.83
C PHE A 164 3.16 2.09 -13.83
N CYS A 165 2.42 1.85 -14.90
CA CYS A 165 1.91 2.97 -15.67
C CYS A 165 1.07 3.82 -14.73
N ARG A 166 1.58 5.00 -14.37
CA ARG A 166 0.89 6.13 -13.73
C ARG A 166 0.96 6.24 -12.19
N TYR A 167 1.04 5.17 -11.40
CA TYR A 167 1.02 5.27 -9.92
C TYR A 167 1.94 4.28 -9.20
N ILE A 168 2.87 4.72 -8.35
CA ILE A 168 3.56 3.82 -7.42
C ILE A 168 2.66 3.61 -6.21
N ILE A 169 2.38 2.36 -5.85
CA ILE A 169 1.63 1.99 -4.64
C ILE A 169 2.62 1.48 -3.60
N VAL A 170 2.74 2.19 -2.48
CA VAL A 170 3.64 1.83 -1.38
C VAL A 170 2.82 1.45 -0.14
N PRO A 171 2.97 0.22 0.39
CA PRO A 171 2.35 -0.15 1.65
C PRO A 171 2.91 0.67 2.83
N MET A 172 2.05 1.30 3.64
CA MET A 172 2.46 2.05 4.83
C MET A 172 1.92 1.43 6.12
N SER A 173 2.83 0.90 6.94
CA SER A 173 2.51 0.29 8.22
C SER A 173 2.22 1.35 9.28
N ARG A 174 1.19 1.12 10.10
CA ARG A 174 0.90 1.99 11.24
C ARG A 174 1.96 1.80 12.32
N THR A 175 2.52 2.90 12.79
CA THR A 175 3.37 2.89 14.00
C THR A 175 2.47 3.04 15.22
N LYS A 176 2.65 2.19 16.22
CA LYS A 176 1.94 2.28 17.51
C LYS A 176 2.49 3.43 18.34
#